data_AF-A0A959DIY1-F1
#
_entry.id   AF-A0A959DIY1-F1
#
_cell.length_a   1.000
_cell.length_b   1.000
_cell.length_c   1.000
_cell.angle_alpha   90.00
_cell.angle_beta   90.00
_cell.angle_gamma   90.00
#
_symmetry.space_group_name_H-M   'P 1'
#
loop_
_entity.id
_entity.type
_entity.pdbx_description
1 polymer ?
#
loop_
_entity_poly.entity_id
_entity_poly.type
_entity_poly.pdbx_seq_one_letter_code
_entity_poly.pdbx_strand_id
1 'polypeptide(L)'
;DLLMVDEFQDTSPIQLEIFLKLSKLARHSVWVGDPKQSIYGFRGAAPELMQAIIQKVGGVKPEDIQEYSWRSREDIVNAVNALFTKAFSDLPPEQVALKAKRAKEPHKESLTQEPEPIELTDALLHWHFRYDGEGRLPGRPWMENGIAASLQTALNRQIYVVPKDGGAPRPAVPGDVAILCRSNAECQIVAEALHRAGLRAAISRSGLLATAEAKLILACLKYILNQYDSLSVAEILLLASGQPIEHIIESRLEYLDKAENGKNWNGQWAGDDAFILALD
;
A
#
# COMPACT_ATOMS: atom_id res chain seq x y z
N ASP A 1 -17.93 25.58 15.92
CA ASP A 1 -17.08 26.04 17.04
C ASP A 1 -15.61 25.72 16.87
N LEU A 2 -15.22 24.47 16.53
CA LEU A 2 -13.83 24.07 16.37
C LEU A 2 -13.57 23.57 14.93
N LEU A 3 -12.45 24.00 14.34
CA LEU A 3 -11.86 23.43 13.13
C LEU A 3 -10.61 22.62 13.52
N MET A 4 -10.53 21.37 13.06
CA MET A 4 -9.35 20.54 13.21
C MET A 4 -8.83 20.12 11.84
N VAL A 5 -7.54 20.27 11.62
CA VAL A 5 -6.84 19.82 10.40
C VAL A 5 -5.72 18.89 10.85
N ASP A 6 -5.71 17.67 10.31
CA ASP A 6 -4.65 16.68 10.54
C ASP A 6 -3.84 16.49 9.25
N GLU A 7 -2.64 15.94 9.38
CA GLU A 7 -1.66 15.76 8.28
C GLU A 7 -1.44 17.06 7.49
N PHE A 8 -1.35 18.19 8.21
CA PHE A 8 -1.27 19.51 7.62
C PHE A 8 -0.13 19.63 6.60
N GLN A 9 0.99 18.91 6.80
CA GLN A 9 2.16 18.83 5.92
C GLN A 9 1.88 18.46 4.47
N ASP A 10 0.77 17.78 4.19
CA ASP A 10 0.40 17.32 2.85
C ASP A 10 -0.69 18.18 2.19
N THR A 11 -0.98 19.35 2.75
CA THR A 11 -2.02 20.27 2.26
C THR A 11 -1.61 21.00 0.98
N SER A 12 -2.48 20.98 -0.03
CA SER A 12 -2.32 21.77 -1.27
C SER A 12 -2.71 23.25 -1.08
N PRO A 13 -2.24 24.19 -1.93
CA PRO A 13 -2.58 25.61 -1.81
C PRO A 13 -4.10 25.91 -1.77
N ILE A 14 -4.90 25.15 -2.53
CA ILE A 14 -6.36 25.31 -2.57
C ILE A 14 -6.99 24.86 -1.26
N GLN A 15 -6.61 23.69 -0.75
CA GLN A 15 -7.11 23.18 0.53
C GLN A 15 -6.76 24.14 1.68
N LEU A 16 -5.56 24.67 1.66
CA LEU A 16 -5.13 25.66 2.63
C LEU A 16 -5.99 26.93 2.58
N GLU A 17 -6.30 27.46 1.40
CA GLU A 17 -7.17 28.65 1.28
C GLU A 17 -8.56 28.36 1.89
N ILE A 18 -9.09 27.15 1.65
CA ILE A 18 -10.34 26.70 2.27
C ILE A 18 -10.20 26.65 3.79
N PHE A 19 -9.15 26.03 4.33
CA PHE A 19 -8.91 25.96 5.77
C PHE A 19 -8.74 27.33 6.42
N LEU A 20 -8.08 28.27 5.75
CA LEU A 20 -7.94 29.67 6.20
C LEU A 20 -9.28 30.42 6.19
N LYS A 21 -10.20 30.11 5.27
CA LYS A 21 -11.54 30.70 5.28
C LYS A 21 -12.39 30.08 6.39
N LEU A 22 -12.33 28.76 6.57
CA LEU A 22 -13.04 28.05 7.62
C LEU A 22 -12.54 28.45 9.02
N SER A 23 -11.24 28.66 9.20
CA SER A 23 -10.67 29.06 10.49
C SER A 23 -11.16 30.43 10.96
N LYS A 24 -11.47 31.34 10.03
CA LYS A 24 -12.10 32.64 10.36
C LYS A 24 -13.55 32.52 10.84
N LEU A 25 -14.24 31.44 10.45
CA LEU A 25 -15.61 31.17 10.87
C LEU A 25 -15.68 30.35 12.16
N ALA A 26 -14.62 29.60 12.46
CA ALA A 26 -14.51 28.82 13.69
C ALA A 26 -14.09 29.70 14.88
N ARG A 27 -14.55 29.35 16.08
CA ARG A 27 -14.08 30.00 17.33
C ARG A 27 -12.67 29.54 17.70
N HIS A 28 -12.36 28.28 17.39
CA HIS A 28 -11.06 27.65 17.63
C HIS A 28 -10.60 26.91 16.39
N SER A 29 -9.29 26.88 16.15
CA SER A 29 -8.68 26.19 15.02
C SER A 29 -7.39 25.51 15.48
N VAL A 30 -7.29 24.19 15.28
CA VAL A 30 -6.14 23.36 15.70
C VAL A 30 -5.64 22.59 14.50
N TRP A 31 -4.40 22.85 14.10
CA TRP A 31 -3.79 22.24 12.92
C TRP A 31 -2.60 21.40 13.37
N VAL A 32 -2.59 20.14 12.99
CA VAL A 32 -1.60 19.13 13.39
C VAL A 32 -0.89 18.63 12.14
N GLY A 33 0.43 18.53 12.22
CA GLY A 33 1.24 17.99 11.13
C GLY A 33 2.71 17.96 11.50
N ASP A 34 3.49 17.23 10.69
CA ASP A 34 4.93 17.12 10.83
C ASP A 34 5.60 17.43 9.48
N PRO A 35 6.27 18.59 9.32
CA PRO A 35 6.97 18.93 8.09
C PRO A 35 7.97 17.87 7.63
N LYS A 36 8.55 17.10 8.57
CA LYS A 36 9.51 16.01 8.29
C LYS A 36 8.86 14.84 7.54
N GLN A 37 7.54 14.75 7.54
CA GLN A 37 6.75 13.68 6.92
C GLN A 37 6.09 14.11 5.60
N SER A 38 6.36 15.32 5.11
CA SER A 38 5.83 15.79 3.82
C SER A 38 6.47 14.99 2.67
N ILE A 39 5.74 14.01 2.16
CA ILE A 39 6.17 13.15 1.05
C ILE A 39 5.29 13.31 -0.22
N TYR A 40 4.27 14.16 -0.16
CA TYR A 40 3.32 14.38 -1.26
C TYR A 40 3.66 15.58 -2.17
N GLY A 41 4.93 16.00 -2.26
CA GLY A 41 5.35 17.10 -3.14
C GLY A 41 4.94 16.92 -4.61
N PHE A 42 4.83 15.69 -5.10
CA PHE A 42 4.34 15.38 -6.44
C PHE A 42 2.85 15.69 -6.68
N ARG A 43 2.06 15.92 -5.63
CA ARG A 43 0.65 16.35 -5.70
C ARG A 43 0.47 17.86 -5.53
N GLY A 44 1.56 18.62 -5.54
CA GLY A 44 1.52 20.07 -5.35
C GLY A 44 1.31 20.49 -3.89
N ALA A 45 1.61 19.62 -2.92
CA ALA A 45 1.87 20.06 -1.55
C ALA A 45 3.07 21.01 -1.59
N ALA A 46 2.96 22.15 -0.90
CA ALA A 46 3.97 23.21 -0.89
C ALA A 46 4.48 23.41 0.55
N PRO A 47 5.50 22.65 0.99
CA PRO A 47 6.05 22.76 2.34
C PRO A 47 6.48 24.19 2.69
N GLU A 48 6.97 24.94 1.70
CA GLU A 48 7.41 26.34 1.85
C GLU A 48 6.23 27.27 2.19
N LEU A 49 5.07 27.04 1.56
CA LEU A 49 3.84 27.79 1.83
C LEU A 49 3.37 27.54 3.27
N MET A 50 3.56 26.31 3.74
CA MET A 50 3.21 25.91 5.10
C MET A 50 4.11 26.55 6.14
N GLN A 51 5.42 26.51 5.90
CA GLN A 51 6.41 27.17 6.75
C GLN A 51 6.09 28.67 6.88
N ALA A 52 5.75 29.33 5.77
CA ALA A 52 5.37 30.74 5.76
C ALA A 52 4.10 31.02 6.59
N ILE A 53 3.15 30.10 6.61
CA ILE A 53 1.91 30.25 7.38
C ILE A 53 2.14 30.01 8.85
N ILE A 54 2.86 28.94 9.20
CA ILE A 54 3.32 28.68 10.56
C ILE A 54 4.00 29.93 11.12
N GLN A 55 4.93 30.53 10.37
CA GLN A 55 5.57 31.78 10.77
C GLN A 55 4.57 32.94 10.92
N LYS A 56 3.63 33.09 9.99
CA LYS A 56 2.63 34.17 10.01
C LYS A 56 1.62 34.05 11.15
N VAL A 57 1.32 32.85 11.63
CA VAL A 57 0.40 32.61 12.75
C VAL A 57 1.08 32.61 14.12
N GLY A 58 2.37 32.99 14.19
CA GLY A 58 3.12 33.13 15.44
C GLY A 58 4.13 32.01 15.71
N GLY A 59 4.42 31.16 14.73
CA GLY A 59 5.33 30.03 14.85
C GLY A 59 4.69 28.82 15.54
N VAL A 60 5.45 27.72 15.61
CA VAL A 60 5.10 26.59 16.48
C VAL A 60 5.54 26.93 17.89
N LYS A 61 4.62 26.90 18.86
CA LYS A 61 4.99 27.14 20.25
C LYS A 61 5.65 25.89 20.83
N PRO A 62 6.64 26.02 21.75
CA PRO A 62 7.29 24.86 22.35
C PRO A 62 6.31 23.87 22.98
N GLU A 63 5.23 24.35 23.60
CA GLU A 63 4.19 23.53 24.21
C GLU A 63 3.35 22.70 23.22
N ASP A 64 3.34 23.07 21.94
CA ASP A 64 2.62 22.36 20.88
C ASP A 64 3.46 21.21 20.27
N ILE A 65 4.76 21.15 20.61
CA ILE A 65 5.69 20.13 20.10
C ILE A 65 5.56 18.85 20.94
N GLN A 66 5.21 17.75 20.27
CA GLN A 66 5.18 16.44 20.92
C GLN A 66 6.59 15.87 21.07
N GLU A 67 7.08 15.84 22.31
CA GLU A 67 8.43 15.32 22.61
C GLU A 67 8.53 13.79 22.60
N TYR A 68 7.40 13.08 22.68
CA TYR A 68 7.38 11.67 23.01
C TYR A 68 6.86 10.78 21.88
N SER A 69 7.61 9.71 21.59
CA SER A 69 7.11 8.59 20.79
C SER A 69 6.43 7.55 21.68
N TRP A 70 5.12 7.39 21.46
CA TRP A 70 4.26 6.42 22.16
C TRP A 70 3.98 5.15 21.36
N ARG A 71 4.58 5.05 20.16
CA ARG A 71 4.31 3.97 19.20
C ARG A 71 5.46 2.97 19.15
N SER A 72 6.68 3.47 19.11
CA SER A 72 7.87 2.65 18.80
C SER A 72 8.68 2.35 20.05
N ARG A 73 9.37 1.19 20.06
CA ARG A 73 10.39 0.85 21.06
C ARG A 73 11.55 1.84 21.02
N GLU A 74 12.20 2.03 22.16
CA GLU A 74 13.33 2.94 22.35
C GLU A 74 14.45 2.75 21.34
N ASP A 75 14.83 1.52 21.01
CA ASP A 75 15.92 1.24 20.07
C ASP A 75 15.65 1.83 18.68
N ILE A 76 14.40 1.73 18.19
CA ILE A 76 13.99 2.29 16.90
C ILE A 76 14.02 3.82 16.98
N VAL A 77 13.49 4.40 18.06
CA VAL A 77 13.48 5.85 18.27
C VAL A 77 14.91 6.38 18.27
N ASN A 78 15.83 5.74 19.00
CA ASN A 78 17.22 6.14 19.10
C ASN A 78 17.95 6.02 17.77
N ALA A 79 17.74 4.93 17.02
CA ALA A 79 18.33 4.75 15.70
C ALA A 79 17.84 5.81 14.70
N VAL A 80 16.53 6.08 14.68
CA VAL A 80 15.92 7.12 13.84
C VAL A 80 16.46 8.50 14.23
N ASN A 81 16.50 8.82 15.53
CA ASN A 81 17.06 10.08 16.01
C ASN A 81 18.52 10.26 15.56
N ALA A 82 19.36 9.24 15.69
CA ALA A 82 20.77 9.31 15.33
C ALA A 82 21.01 9.56 13.83
N LEU A 83 20.12 9.04 12.98
CA LEU A 83 20.17 9.24 11.54
C LEU A 83 19.62 10.62 11.13
N PHE A 84 18.41 10.93 11.60
CA PHE A 84 17.66 12.07 11.08
C PHE A 84 18.00 13.41 11.73
N THR A 85 18.58 13.43 12.94
CA THR A 85 19.17 14.67 13.47
C THR A 85 20.32 15.19 12.61
N LYS A 86 21.04 14.29 11.94
CA LYS A 86 22.09 14.66 10.96
C LYS A 86 21.50 15.00 9.59
N ALA A 87 20.50 14.24 9.15
CA ALA A 87 19.87 14.46 7.85
C ALA A 87 19.07 15.78 7.79
N PHE A 88 18.45 16.19 8.91
CA PHE A 88 17.76 17.45 9.08
C PHE A 88 18.62 18.46 9.86
N SER A 89 19.85 18.69 9.40
CA SER A 89 20.81 19.60 10.06
C SER A 89 20.33 21.05 10.18
N ASP A 90 19.37 21.45 9.35
CA ASP A 90 18.82 22.80 9.32
C ASP A 90 17.71 23.02 10.37
N LEU A 91 17.27 21.96 11.05
CA LEU A 91 16.29 22.01 12.12
C LEU A 91 16.95 21.81 13.49
N PRO A 92 16.44 22.46 14.55
CA PRO A 92 16.91 22.20 15.91
C PRO A 92 16.71 20.72 16.29
N PRO A 93 17.68 20.06 16.95
CA PRO A 93 17.56 18.65 17.32
C PRO A 93 16.30 18.34 18.13
N GLU A 94 15.83 19.25 18.98
CA GLU A 94 14.60 19.12 19.77
C GLU A 94 13.31 19.06 18.92
N GLN A 95 13.35 19.52 17.67
CA GLN A 95 12.21 19.42 16.72
C GLN A 95 12.25 18.13 15.88
N VAL A 96 13.37 17.41 15.94
CA VAL A 96 13.62 16.19 15.15
C VAL A 96 13.62 14.95 16.04
N ALA A 97 14.33 15.02 17.17
CA ALA A 97 14.55 13.90 18.07
C ALA A 97 13.39 13.73 19.06
N LEU A 98 12.91 12.49 19.19
CA LEU A 98 11.85 12.13 20.13
C LEU A 98 12.40 11.33 21.31
N LYS A 99 11.72 11.42 22.45
CA LYS A 99 11.95 10.57 23.63
C LYS A 99 11.02 9.36 23.56
N ALA A 100 11.55 8.16 23.71
CA ALA A 100 10.72 6.96 23.73
C ALA A 100 9.94 6.86 25.05
N LYS A 101 8.62 6.70 24.98
CA LYS A 101 7.80 6.31 26.16
C LYS A 101 7.79 4.80 26.37
N ARG A 102 7.94 4.04 25.28
CA ARG A 102 8.12 2.59 25.33
C ARG A 102 9.61 2.29 25.49
N ALA A 103 10.13 2.60 26.68
CA ALA A 103 11.53 2.44 27.07
C ALA A 103 11.82 1.02 27.55
N LYS A 104 13.07 0.58 27.40
CA LYS A 104 13.50 -0.72 27.93
C LYS A 104 13.60 -0.60 29.45
N GLU A 105 13.03 -1.52 30.21
CA GLU A 105 13.36 -1.54 31.64
C GLU A 105 14.86 -1.84 31.81
N PRO A 106 15.57 -1.11 32.69
CA PRO A 106 16.98 -1.38 32.94
C PRO A 106 17.12 -2.79 33.50
N HIS A 107 17.83 -3.67 32.78
CA HIS A 107 18.22 -5.01 33.23
C HIS A 107 19.03 -4.89 34.52
N LYS A 108 18.34 -4.97 35.67
CA LYS A 108 19.02 -5.14 36.94
C LYS A 108 19.19 -6.63 37.14
N GLU A 109 20.28 -7.09 36.54
CA GLU A 109 20.97 -8.30 36.98
C GLU A 109 20.18 -9.55 36.51
N SER A 110 20.79 -10.48 35.76
CA SER A 110 20.16 -11.72 35.27
C SER A 110 20.81 -13.01 35.92
N LEU A 111 20.08 -13.83 36.72
CA LEU A 111 20.29 -15.17 37.38
C LEU A 111 19.13 -16.25 37.31
N THR A 112 18.46 -16.62 36.24
CA THR A 112 18.22 -15.79 35.12
C THR A 112 17.76 -14.37 35.58
N GLN A 113 17.16 -14.08 36.77
CA GLN A 113 16.89 -12.68 37.29
C GLN A 113 16.34 -11.75 36.15
N GLU A 114 15.37 -12.23 35.36
CA GLU A 114 15.07 -11.67 34.02
C GLU A 114 13.96 -10.57 34.03
N PRO A 115 14.15 -9.40 33.38
CA PRO A 115 13.09 -8.61 32.76
C PRO A 115 13.02 -8.87 31.23
N GLU A 116 11.86 -9.25 30.73
CA GLU A 116 11.57 -9.46 29.31
C GLU A 116 10.12 -9.02 29.08
N PRO A 117 9.70 -8.10 28.16
CA PRO A 117 10.16 -7.83 26.78
C PRO A 117 10.18 -6.33 26.33
N ILE A 118 10.96 -5.95 25.29
CA ILE A 118 10.62 -4.76 24.44
C ILE A 118 10.23 -5.13 22.99
N GLU A 119 10.66 -6.31 22.55
CA GLU A 119 10.04 -7.33 21.67
C GLU A 119 11.11 -8.43 21.43
N LEU A 120 11.86 -8.73 22.50
CA LEU A 120 12.89 -9.77 22.78
C LEU A 120 13.95 -10.18 21.77
N THR A 121 14.21 -9.38 20.74
CA THR A 121 15.43 -9.48 19.93
C THR A 121 15.90 -8.09 19.47
N ASP A 122 16.93 -8.07 18.62
CA ASP A 122 17.43 -6.89 17.93
C ASP A 122 16.30 -6.13 17.23
N ALA A 123 16.22 -4.81 17.48
CA ALA A 123 15.20 -3.95 16.89
C ALA A 123 15.41 -3.70 15.39
N LEU A 124 16.65 -3.82 14.93
CA LEU A 124 17.07 -3.56 13.57
C LEU A 124 17.94 -4.72 13.11
N LEU A 125 17.48 -5.39 12.04
CA LEU A 125 18.21 -6.45 11.38
C LEU A 125 18.64 -5.96 10.00
N HIS A 126 19.94 -6.10 9.70
CA HIS A 126 20.47 -5.83 8.37
C HIS A 126 20.82 -7.16 7.71
N TRP A 127 20.06 -7.55 6.69
CA TRP A 127 20.28 -8.80 5.96
C TRP A 127 21.29 -8.61 4.82
N HIS A 128 22.30 -9.48 4.79
CA HIS A 128 23.34 -9.53 3.76
C HIS A 128 23.17 -10.82 2.96
N PHE A 129 22.60 -10.72 1.77
CA PHE A 129 22.42 -11.87 0.89
C PHE A 129 23.70 -12.14 0.11
N ARG A 130 24.20 -13.38 0.17
CA ARG A 130 25.36 -13.84 -0.59
C ARG A 130 24.93 -14.87 -1.62
N TYR A 131 25.51 -14.76 -2.81
CA TYR A 131 25.34 -15.74 -3.88
C TYR A 131 26.54 -16.68 -3.88
N ASP A 132 26.30 -17.96 -3.63
CA ASP A 132 27.35 -18.99 -3.52
C ASP A 132 27.70 -19.64 -4.89
N GLY A 133 27.11 -19.17 -5.99
CA GLY A 133 27.43 -19.66 -7.33
C GLY A 133 28.58 -18.91 -7.99
N GLU A 134 29.13 -19.48 -9.07
CA GLU A 134 30.15 -18.82 -9.88
C GLU A 134 29.55 -17.70 -10.76
N GLY A 135 30.26 -16.59 -10.89
CA GLY A 135 29.90 -15.48 -11.78
C GLY A 135 29.07 -14.37 -11.12
N ARG A 136 28.30 -13.65 -11.95
CA ARG A 136 27.54 -12.47 -11.52
C ARG A 136 26.32 -12.85 -10.69
N LEU A 137 25.93 -11.95 -9.78
CA LEU A 137 24.69 -12.06 -9.01
C LEU A 137 23.48 -12.27 -9.95
N PRO A 138 22.57 -13.22 -9.65
CA PRO A 138 21.37 -13.40 -10.44
C PRO A 138 20.50 -12.13 -10.46
N GLY A 139 19.80 -11.92 -11.58
CA GLY A 139 18.85 -10.82 -11.73
C GLY A 139 17.59 -11.02 -10.88
N ARG A 140 16.63 -10.10 -11.05
CA ARG A 140 15.30 -10.23 -10.42
C ARG A 140 14.64 -11.56 -10.84
N PRO A 141 13.93 -12.27 -9.94
CA PRO A 141 13.56 -11.87 -8.58
C PRO A 141 14.45 -12.50 -7.47
N TRP A 142 15.78 -12.58 -7.66
CA TRP A 142 16.66 -13.28 -6.70
C TRP A 142 16.64 -12.67 -5.30
N MET A 143 16.76 -11.34 -5.19
CA MET A 143 16.75 -10.64 -3.91
C MET A 143 15.39 -10.78 -3.20
N GLU A 144 14.31 -10.67 -3.96
CA GLU A 144 12.94 -10.75 -3.46
C GLU A 144 12.60 -12.15 -2.95
N ASN A 145 13.10 -13.19 -3.62
CA ASN A 145 13.03 -14.57 -3.13
C ASN A 145 13.83 -14.74 -1.83
N GLY A 146 15.01 -14.10 -1.73
CA GLY A 146 15.81 -14.07 -0.50
C GLY A 146 15.05 -13.43 0.66
N ILE A 147 14.44 -12.27 0.44
CA ILE A 147 13.59 -11.58 1.43
C ILE A 147 12.44 -12.49 1.89
N ALA A 148 11.73 -13.12 0.95
CA ALA A 148 10.61 -14.00 1.27
C ALA A 148 11.04 -15.21 2.12
N ALA A 149 12.16 -15.86 1.77
CA ALA A 149 12.70 -17.00 2.51
C ALA A 149 13.20 -16.61 3.91
N SER A 150 13.89 -15.46 4.02
CA SER A 150 14.34 -14.91 5.31
C SER A 150 13.16 -14.54 6.20
N LEU A 151 12.10 -13.96 5.64
CA LEU A 151 10.88 -13.63 6.38
C LEU A 151 10.16 -14.89 6.88
N GLN A 152 10.02 -15.91 6.03
CA GLN A 152 9.44 -17.19 6.44
C GLN A 152 10.25 -17.82 7.59
N THR A 153 11.58 -17.80 7.49
CA THR A 153 12.47 -18.29 8.55
C THR A 153 12.29 -17.48 9.84
N ALA A 154 12.19 -16.16 9.73
CA ALA A 154 11.99 -15.26 10.86
C ALA A 154 10.65 -15.52 11.57
N LEU A 155 9.56 -15.71 10.83
CA LEU A 155 8.25 -16.05 11.39
C LEU A 155 8.27 -17.44 12.07
N ASN A 156 8.95 -18.42 11.46
CA ASN A 156 9.09 -19.77 12.04
C ASN A 156 9.94 -19.79 13.32
N ARG A 157 10.86 -18.83 13.48
CA ARG A 157 11.66 -18.65 14.72
C ARG A 157 10.86 -18.02 15.87
N GLN A 158 9.57 -17.78 15.68
CA GLN A 158 8.66 -17.23 16.69
C GLN A 158 9.16 -15.88 17.24
N ILE A 159 9.34 -14.90 16.36
CA ILE A 159 9.45 -13.49 16.79
C ILE A 159 8.18 -13.15 17.59
N TYR A 160 8.33 -12.45 18.72
CA TYR A 160 7.18 -12.09 19.56
C TYR A 160 6.75 -10.63 19.36
N VAL A 161 5.45 -10.42 19.36
CA VAL A 161 4.80 -9.11 19.35
C VAL A 161 4.12 -8.90 20.70
N VAL A 162 4.28 -7.72 21.27
CA VAL A 162 3.62 -7.32 22.52
C VAL A 162 2.53 -6.30 22.19
N PRO A 163 1.24 -6.66 22.34
CA PRO A 163 0.14 -5.75 22.07
C PRO A 163 0.18 -4.49 22.97
N LYS A 164 -0.17 -3.33 22.39
CA LYS A 164 -0.15 -2.04 23.10
C LYS A 164 -1.25 -1.92 24.16
N ASP A 165 -2.33 -2.67 24.00
CA ASP A 165 -3.50 -2.72 24.89
C ASP A 165 -3.28 -3.57 26.16
N GLY A 166 -2.04 -4.04 26.40
CA GLY A 166 -1.70 -4.83 27.58
C GLY A 166 -1.98 -6.33 27.41
N GLY A 167 -2.24 -6.78 26.18
CA GLY A 167 -2.32 -8.20 25.86
C GLY A 167 -1.01 -8.95 26.13
N ALA A 168 -1.10 -10.25 26.37
CA ALA A 168 0.08 -11.10 26.55
C ALA A 168 0.94 -11.14 25.26
N PRO A 169 2.28 -11.25 25.38
CA PRO A 169 3.15 -11.47 24.23
C PRO A 169 2.70 -12.68 23.42
N ARG A 170 2.70 -12.56 22.10
CA ARG A 170 2.32 -13.65 21.18
C ARG A 170 3.30 -13.75 20.02
N PRO A 171 3.45 -14.93 19.38
CA PRO A 171 4.19 -15.04 18.14
C PRO A 171 3.64 -14.09 17.07
N ALA A 172 4.55 -13.53 16.28
CA ALA A 172 4.26 -12.72 15.12
C ALA A 172 3.55 -13.57 14.07
N VAL A 173 2.51 -13.01 13.49
CA VAL A 173 1.80 -13.59 12.35
C VAL A 173 2.11 -12.76 11.10
N PRO A 174 1.89 -13.28 9.87
CA PRO A 174 2.10 -12.50 8.65
C PRO A 174 1.40 -11.13 8.64
N GLY A 175 0.26 -11.00 9.34
CA GLY A 175 -0.47 -9.72 9.48
C GLY A 175 0.24 -8.66 10.32
N ASP A 176 1.27 -9.00 11.08
CA ASP A 176 2.09 -8.04 11.85
C ASP A 176 3.24 -7.45 11.00
N VAL A 177 3.41 -7.93 9.76
CA VAL A 177 4.55 -7.58 8.90
C VAL A 177 4.09 -6.64 7.80
N ALA A 178 4.79 -5.51 7.66
CA ALA A 178 4.68 -4.62 6.51
C ALA A 178 6.01 -4.58 5.75
N ILE A 179 5.96 -4.67 4.42
CA ILE A 179 7.12 -4.49 3.54
C ILE A 179 6.92 -3.19 2.76
N LEU A 180 7.88 -2.28 2.90
CA LEU A 180 7.87 -0.98 2.22
C LEU A 180 8.75 -1.06 0.97
N CYS A 181 8.15 -0.81 -0.20
CA CYS A 181 8.86 -0.70 -1.47
C CYS A 181 8.74 0.72 -2.02
N ARG A 182 9.67 1.13 -2.90
CA ARG A 182 9.66 2.48 -3.49
C ARG A 182 8.59 2.63 -4.57
N SER A 183 8.24 1.55 -5.26
CA SER A 183 7.28 1.57 -6.37
C SER A 183 6.27 0.42 -6.31
N ASN A 184 5.10 0.63 -6.94
CA ASN A 184 4.07 -0.41 -7.07
C ASN A 184 4.59 -1.64 -7.84
N ALA A 185 5.47 -1.45 -8.83
CA ALA A 185 6.08 -2.55 -9.57
C ALA A 185 6.96 -3.42 -8.65
N GLU A 186 7.72 -2.81 -7.75
CA GLU A 186 8.50 -3.56 -6.74
C GLU A 186 7.58 -4.27 -5.74
N CYS A 187 6.49 -3.63 -5.29
CA CYS A 187 5.49 -4.29 -4.44
C CYS A 187 4.96 -5.57 -5.10
N GLN A 188 4.67 -5.54 -6.41
CA GLN A 188 4.18 -6.69 -7.15
C GLN A 188 5.21 -7.82 -7.20
N ILE A 189 6.47 -7.52 -7.52
CA ILE A 189 7.54 -8.52 -7.59
C ILE A 189 7.77 -9.19 -6.23
N VAL A 190 7.79 -8.41 -5.15
CA VAL A 190 7.94 -8.93 -3.78
C VAL A 190 6.71 -9.76 -3.38
N ALA A 191 5.51 -9.31 -3.69
CA ALA A 191 4.28 -10.05 -3.39
C ALA A 191 4.25 -11.41 -4.10
N GLU A 192 4.70 -11.49 -5.34
CA GLU A 192 4.84 -12.74 -6.07
C GLU A 192 5.90 -13.67 -5.45
N ALA A 193 7.03 -13.11 -4.99
CA ALA A 193 8.05 -13.88 -4.28
C ALA A 193 7.54 -14.44 -2.94
N LEU A 194 6.80 -13.62 -2.17
CA LEU A 194 6.13 -14.06 -0.95
C LEU A 194 5.12 -15.17 -1.24
N HIS A 195 4.33 -15.03 -2.30
CA HIS A 195 3.34 -16.02 -2.69
C HIS A 195 3.99 -17.37 -3.03
N ARG A 196 5.11 -17.37 -3.78
CA ARG A 196 5.90 -18.58 -4.05
C ARG A 196 6.46 -19.23 -2.77
N ALA A 197 6.79 -18.42 -1.77
CA ALA A 197 7.22 -18.91 -0.44
C ALA A 197 6.04 -19.34 0.46
N GLY A 198 4.79 -19.27 0.00
CA GLY A 198 3.60 -19.63 0.78
C GLY A 198 3.10 -18.54 1.73
N LEU A 199 3.61 -17.31 1.62
CA LEU A 199 3.18 -16.16 2.41
C LEU A 199 2.13 -15.34 1.64
N ARG A 200 1.00 -15.04 2.28
CA ARG A 200 -0.05 -14.19 1.70
C ARG A 200 0.35 -12.72 1.87
N ALA A 201 0.32 -11.97 0.78
CA ALA A 201 0.58 -10.52 0.77
C ALA A 201 -0.67 -9.76 0.30
N ALA A 202 -1.01 -8.67 0.99
CA ALA A 202 -2.03 -7.74 0.57
C ALA A 202 -1.35 -6.53 -0.09
N ILE A 203 -1.73 -6.23 -1.34
CA ILE A 203 -1.20 -5.09 -2.11
C ILE A 203 -2.36 -4.30 -2.71
N SER A 204 -2.20 -2.99 -2.81
CA SER A 204 -3.14 -2.13 -3.54
C SER A 204 -3.05 -2.46 -5.03
N ARG A 205 -4.02 -3.20 -5.57
CA ARG A 205 -4.08 -3.55 -6.99
C ARG A 205 -4.76 -2.43 -7.77
N SER A 206 -4.02 -1.80 -8.67
CA SER A 206 -4.61 -1.05 -9.79
C SER A 206 -5.06 -2.01 -10.89
N GLY A 207 -6.04 -1.63 -11.69
CA GLY A 207 -6.48 -2.45 -12.83
C GLY A 207 -7.55 -3.47 -12.48
N LEU A 208 -8.44 -3.17 -11.52
CA LEU A 208 -9.66 -3.96 -11.30
C LEU A 208 -10.38 -4.22 -12.63
N LEU A 209 -10.52 -3.19 -13.47
CA LEU A 209 -11.14 -3.29 -14.80
C LEU A 209 -10.37 -4.19 -15.80
N ALA A 210 -9.10 -4.51 -15.53
CA ALA A 210 -8.31 -5.41 -16.36
C ALA A 210 -8.42 -6.88 -15.93
N THR A 211 -9.02 -7.17 -14.77
CA THR A 211 -9.29 -8.53 -14.30
C THR A 211 -10.29 -9.24 -15.21
N ALA A 212 -10.21 -10.58 -15.27
CA ALA A 212 -11.12 -11.37 -16.10
C ALA A 212 -12.58 -11.15 -15.70
N GLU A 213 -12.83 -11.07 -14.40
CA GLU A 213 -14.14 -10.87 -13.80
C GLU A 213 -14.72 -9.50 -14.19
N ALA A 214 -13.93 -8.43 -14.07
CA ALA A 214 -14.41 -7.09 -14.44
C ALA A 214 -14.59 -6.93 -15.95
N LYS A 215 -13.72 -7.54 -16.77
CA LYS A 215 -13.87 -7.58 -18.23
C LYS A 215 -15.16 -8.29 -18.62
N LEU A 216 -15.44 -9.45 -18.03
CA LEU A 216 -16.67 -10.20 -18.26
C LEU A 216 -17.91 -9.37 -17.89
N ILE A 217 -17.94 -8.77 -16.70
CA ILE A 217 -19.06 -7.92 -16.28
C ILE A 217 -19.25 -6.74 -17.25
N LEU A 218 -18.17 -6.10 -17.68
CA LEU A 218 -18.22 -4.98 -18.62
C LEU A 218 -18.73 -5.42 -20.00
N ALA A 219 -18.32 -6.60 -20.49
CA ALA A 219 -18.82 -7.19 -21.72
C ALA A 219 -20.32 -7.47 -21.63
N CYS A 220 -20.79 -8.06 -20.52
CA CYS A 220 -22.23 -8.27 -20.30
C CYS A 220 -23.02 -6.95 -20.31
N LEU A 221 -22.54 -5.91 -19.61
CA LEU A 221 -23.21 -4.60 -19.57
C LEU A 221 -23.26 -3.90 -20.94
N LYS A 222 -22.17 -3.99 -21.72
CA LYS A 222 -22.11 -3.44 -23.08
C LYS A 222 -23.03 -4.20 -24.03
N TYR A 223 -23.10 -5.52 -23.91
CA TYR A 223 -24.01 -6.35 -24.70
C TYR A 223 -25.48 -6.01 -24.40
N ILE A 224 -25.86 -5.87 -23.13
CA ILE A 224 -27.23 -5.43 -22.74
C ILE A 224 -27.57 -4.07 -23.35
N LEU A 225 -26.60 -3.14 -23.40
CA LEU A 225 -26.81 -1.83 -24.02
C LEU A 225 -26.87 -1.89 -25.54
N ASN A 226 -26.06 -2.75 -26.16
CA ASN A 226 -25.98 -2.94 -27.60
C ASN A 226 -25.72 -4.42 -27.94
N GLN A 227 -26.81 -5.12 -28.24
CA GLN A 227 -26.84 -6.53 -28.62
C GLN A 227 -26.03 -6.87 -29.89
N TYR A 228 -25.60 -5.86 -30.67
CA TYR A 228 -24.78 -6.01 -31.87
C TYR A 228 -23.28 -5.81 -31.63
N ASP A 229 -22.85 -5.56 -30.38
CA ASP A 229 -21.43 -5.44 -30.04
C ASP A 229 -20.73 -6.81 -30.08
N SER A 230 -20.14 -7.14 -31.22
CA SER A 230 -19.41 -8.38 -31.42
C SER A 230 -18.22 -8.55 -30.47
N LEU A 231 -17.56 -7.46 -30.05
CA LEU A 231 -16.44 -7.62 -29.12
C LEU A 231 -16.94 -8.12 -27.76
N SER A 232 -18.06 -7.58 -27.28
CA SER A 232 -18.68 -8.01 -26.03
C SER A 232 -19.15 -9.46 -26.09
N VAL A 233 -19.75 -9.90 -27.21
CA VAL A 233 -20.11 -11.31 -27.43
C VAL A 233 -18.87 -12.21 -27.37
N ALA A 234 -17.79 -11.84 -28.07
CA ALA A 234 -16.54 -12.60 -28.05
C ALA A 234 -15.90 -12.68 -26.65
N GLU A 235 -15.92 -11.59 -25.88
CA GLU A 235 -15.41 -11.56 -24.51
C GLU A 235 -16.23 -12.47 -23.57
N ILE A 236 -17.55 -12.54 -23.73
CA ILE A 236 -18.43 -13.44 -22.97
C ILE A 236 -18.14 -14.90 -23.33
N LEU A 237 -18.06 -15.24 -24.61
CA LEU A 237 -17.76 -16.61 -25.06
C LEU A 237 -16.40 -17.09 -24.54
N LEU A 238 -15.40 -16.20 -24.53
CA LEU A 238 -14.06 -16.51 -24.06
C LEU A 238 -14.02 -16.70 -22.53
N LEU A 239 -14.62 -15.78 -21.77
CA LEU A 239 -14.45 -15.70 -20.31
C LEU A 239 -15.51 -16.47 -19.51
N ALA A 240 -16.73 -16.64 -20.04
CA ALA A 240 -17.82 -17.36 -19.39
C ALA A 240 -18.03 -18.75 -20.00
N SER A 241 -18.17 -18.84 -21.33
CA SER A 241 -18.37 -20.13 -22.02
C SER A 241 -17.08 -20.95 -22.15
N GLY A 242 -15.91 -20.33 -21.91
CA GLY A 242 -14.61 -20.99 -21.99
C GLY A 242 -14.23 -21.45 -23.40
N GLN A 243 -14.81 -20.82 -24.43
CA GLN A 243 -14.54 -21.18 -25.81
C GLN A 243 -13.13 -20.74 -26.23
N PRO A 244 -12.37 -21.59 -26.95
CA PRO A 244 -11.07 -21.21 -27.48
C PRO A 244 -11.22 -20.12 -28.54
N ILE A 245 -10.21 -19.25 -28.65
CA ILE A 245 -10.29 -18.05 -29.49
C ILE A 245 -10.43 -18.40 -30.98
N GLU A 246 -9.85 -19.51 -31.41
CA GLU A 246 -9.94 -20.02 -32.78
C GLU A 246 -11.40 -20.32 -33.15
N HIS A 247 -12.13 -20.97 -32.23
CA HIS A 247 -13.54 -21.31 -32.45
C HIS A 247 -14.44 -20.06 -32.48
N ILE A 248 -14.15 -19.08 -31.63
CA ILE A 248 -14.88 -17.79 -31.62
C ILE A 248 -14.69 -17.07 -32.96
N ILE A 249 -13.47 -17.07 -33.50
CA ILE A 249 -13.16 -16.44 -34.80
C ILE A 249 -13.89 -17.17 -35.93
N GLU A 250 -13.83 -18.50 -35.97
CA GLU A 250 -14.53 -19.32 -36.97
C GLU A 250 -16.04 -19.09 -36.93
N SER A 251 -16.64 -19.15 -35.73
CA SER A 251 -18.06 -18.85 -35.50
C SER A 251 -18.45 -17.45 -36.00
N ARG A 252 -17.58 -16.44 -35.80
CA ARG A 252 -17.84 -15.08 -36.29
C ARG A 252 -17.82 -15.01 -37.81
N LEU A 253 -16.86 -15.66 -38.45
CA LEU A 253 -16.74 -15.66 -39.91
C LEU A 253 -17.95 -16.35 -40.55
N GLU A 254 -18.38 -17.48 -40.02
CA GLU A 254 -19.60 -18.16 -40.47
C GLU A 254 -20.84 -17.28 -40.31
N TYR A 255 -20.94 -16.54 -39.21
CA TYR A 255 -22.02 -15.58 -38.98
C TYR A 255 -22.01 -14.49 -40.06
N LEU A 256 -20.86 -13.90 -40.37
CA LEU A 256 -20.75 -12.82 -41.35
C LEU A 256 -21.07 -13.30 -42.78
N ASP A 257 -20.59 -14.49 -43.17
CA ASP A 257 -20.89 -15.08 -44.47
C ASP A 257 -22.40 -15.32 -44.67
N LYS A 258 -23.07 -15.80 -43.61
CA LYS A 258 -24.54 -15.95 -43.58
C LYS A 258 -25.25 -14.60 -43.66
N ALA A 259 -24.71 -13.55 -43.03
CA ALA A 259 -25.25 -12.20 -43.07
C ALA A 259 -25.21 -11.59 -44.47
N GLU A 260 -24.09 -11.79 -45.18
CA GLU A 260 -23.87 -11.21 -46.51
C GLU A 260 -24.65 -11.97 -47.59
N ASN A 261 -24.73 -13.30 -47.49
CA ASN A 261 -25.36 -14.15 -48.51
C ASN A 261 -26.85 -14.43 -48.24
N GLY A 262 -27.33 -14.20 -47.02
CA GLY A 262 -28.71 -14.46 -46.61
C GLY A 262 -29.67 -13.29 -46.89
N LYS A 263 -30.59 -13.43 -47.85
CA LYS A 263 -31.71 -12.48 -48.00
C LYS A 263 -32.56 -12.50 -46.72
N ASN A 264 -32.68 -11.35 -46.04
CA ASN A 264 -33.46 -11.12 -44.81
C ASN A 264 -32.99 -11.88 -43.55
N TRP A 265 -31.68 -12.00 -43.34
CA TRP A 265 -31.18 -12.60 -42.10
C TRP A 265 -31.12 -11.59 -40.95
N ASN A 266 -31.93 -11.85 -39.91
CA ASN A 266 -31.96 -11.07 -38.65
C ASN A 266 -31.39 -11.88 -37.46
N GLY A 267 -30.55 -12.89 -37.73
CA GLY A 267 -29.96 -13.71 -36.67
C GLY A 267 -28.98 -12.91 -35.82
N GLN A 268 -28.96 -13.15 -34.51
CA GLN A 268 -27.99 -12.56 -33.60
C GLN A 268 -26.80 -13.49 -33.44
N TRP A 269 -25.58 -12.93 -33.42
CA TRP A 269 -24.38 -13.75 -33.32
C TRP A 269 -24.29 -14.38 -31.93
N ALA A 270 -24.10 -15.71 -31.90
CA ALA A 270 -24.08 -16.52 -30.69
C ALA A 270 -25.37 -16.42 -29.84
N GLY A 271 -26.51 -16.09 -30.45
CA GLY A 271 -27.80 -16.01 -29.75
C GLY A 271 -28.34 -17.36 -29.25
N ASP A 272 -27.64 -18.45 -29.51
CA ASP A 272 -27.91 -19.80 -28.99
C ASP A 272 -27.00 -20.17 -27.79
N ASP A 273 -25.98 -19.37 -27.49
CA ASP A 273 -25.12 -19.58 -26.31
C ASP A 273 -25.88 -19.28 -25.02
N ALA A 274 -25.74 -20.16 -24.03
CA ALA A 274 -26.50 -20.09 -22.78
C ALA A 274 -26.24 -18.80 -21.97
N PHE A 275 -25.02 -18.23 -22.03
CA PHE A 275 -24.70 -16.99 -21.33
C PHE A 275 -25.21 -15.77 -22.08
N ILE A 276 -25.19 -15.81 -23.41
CA ILE A 276 -25.78 -14.76 -24.25
C ILE A 276 -27.31 -14.73 -24.04
N LEU A 277 -27.97 -15.89 -24.11
CA LEU A 277 -29.40 -16.03 -23.84
C LEU A 277 -29.83 -15.60 -22.44
N ALA A 278 -28.95 -15.72 -21.44
CA ALA A 278 -29.25 -15.29 -20.08
C ALA A 278 -29.19 -13.76 -19.90
N LEU A 279 -28.66 -13.03 -20.89
CA LEU A 279 -28.55 -11.57 -20.88
C LEU A 279 -29.61 -10.87 -21.76
N ASP A 280 -30.34 -11.64 -22.59
CA ASP A 280 -31.51 -11.20 -23.37
C ASP A 280 -32.80 -11.20 -22.53
#